data_AF-Q4U1V3-F1
#
_entry.id   AF-Q4U1V3-F1
#
_cell.length_a   1.000
_cell.length_b   1.000
_cell.length_c   1.000
_cell.angle_alpha   90.00
_cell.angle_beta   90.00
_cell.angle_gamma   90.00
#
_symmetry.space_group_name_H-M   'P 1'
#
loop_
_entity.id
_entity.type
_entity.pdbx_description
1 polymer ?
#
loop_
_entity_poly.entity_id
_entity_poly.type
_entity_poly.pdbx_seq_one_letter_code
_entity_poly.pdbx_strand_id
1 'polypeptide(L)'
;MPYALGGPDPLDGISAYKADRPNPHWHFVTYGFSELYDKESDNTEDSGYGFELTFRLTRKEEEEEPPAWALNLLQNMGRYVFNSGNVFRAGDYLDANGPICLESDTQLTALSFVNDPELAAIDTPNGRVQFLQMIGITGDELEAMQTWNTLGVLSTGLQYMPYYITDLERASLLRISAVSEAVHTGMGTEGSNTGFLFVSHLAWEPGKKGWLSKTPSTLKLGAKHAEIIGKLLRGRIMKGNKLSTI
;
A
#
# COMPACT_ATOMS: atom_id res chain seq x y z
N MET A 1 19.83 -3.64 20.03
CA MET A 1 20.22 -5.04 19.78
C MET A 1 19.59 -5.45 18.46
N PRO A 2 20.29 -6.17 17.57
CA PRO A 2 19.71 -6.72 16.34
C PRO A 2 18.50 -7.60 16.62
N TYR A 3 17.56 -7.71 15.67
CA TYR A 3 16.35 -8.53 15.81
C TYR A 3 16.65 -9.99 16.12
N ALA A 4 17.63 -10.57 15.43
CA ALA A 4 18.10 -11.95 15.63
C ALA A 4 18.59 -12.23 17.07
N LEU A 5 18.88 -11.17 17.85
CA LEU A 5 19.32 -11.25 19.25
C LEU A 5 18.22 -10.80 20.24
N GLY A 6 16.96 -10.76 19.81
CA GLY A 6 15.80 -10.38 20.63
C GLY A 6 15.54 -8.87 20.70
N GLY A 7 16.08 -8.09 19.76
CA GLY A 7 15.74 -6.68 19.59
C GLY A 7 14.30 -6.46 19.10
N PRO A 8 13.69 -5.30 19.36
CA PRO A 8 12.30 -5.01 18.95
C PRO A 8 12.14 -4.58 17.48
N ASP A 9 13.25 -4.36 16.77
CA ASP A 9 13.29 -3.75 15.44
C ASP A 9 13.81 -4.77 14.43
N PRO A 10 12.95 -5.24 13.49
CA PRO A 10 13.30 -6.31 12.56
C PRO A 10 14.22 -5.86 11.41
N LEU A 11 14.24 -4.57 11.09
CA LEU A 11 15.17 -4.05 10.08
C LEU A 11 16.53 -3.80 10.72
N ASP A 12 17.57 -4.41 10.15
CA ASP A 12 18.96 -4.20 10.56
C ASP A 12 19.41 -2.76 10.35
N GLY A 13 18.87 -2.07 9.35
CA GLY A 13 19.19 -0.68 9.09
C GLY A 13 18.24 0.02 8.12
N ILE A 14 18.34 1.34 8.13
CA ILE A 14 17.68 2.22 7.16
C ILE A 14 18.72 3.26 6.75
N SER A 15 19.04 3.32 5.46
CA SER A 15 19.83 4.42 4.90
C SER A 15 18.89 5.52 4.44
N ALA A 16 19.24 6.78 4.72
CA ALA A 16 18.51 7.95 4.26
C ALA A 16 19.44 8.84 3.44
N TYR A 17 19.11 9.02 2.16
CA TYR A 17 19.89 9.81 1.21
C TYR A 17 19.19 11.14 0.93
N LYS A 18 19.93 12.25 0.92
CA LYS A 18 19.44 13.52 0.38
C LYS A 18 19.44 13.44 -1.14
N ALA A 19 18.30 13.72 -1.76
CA ALA A 19 18.15 13.82 -3.20
C ALA A 19 17.54 15.17 -3.57
N ASP A 20 18.09 15.84 -4.58
CA ASP A 20 17.65 17.19 -4.98
C ASP A 20 16.75 17.21 -6.21
N ARG A 21 16.51 16.04 -6.85
CA ARG A 21 15.71 15.91 -8.07
C ARG A 21 14.69 14.80 -7.94
N PRO A 22 13.46 14.93 -8.50
CA PRO A 22 12.95 16.13 -9.19
C PRO A 22 12.74 17.34 -8.27
N ASN A 23 12.53 17.11 -6.96
CA ASN A 23 12.51 18.12 -5.92
C ASN A 23 13.31 17.60 -4.71
N PRO A 24 13.77 18.48 -3.79
CA PRO A 24 14.41 18.07 -2.55
C PRO A 24 13.57 17.06 -1.75
N HIS A 25 14.14 15.89 -1.52
CA HIS A 25 13.50 14.81 -0.76
C HIS A 25 14.54 13.92 -0.06
N TRP A 26 14.08 13.20 0.94
CA TRP A 26 14.77 12.05 1.50
C TRP A 26 14.40 10.80 0.69
N HIS A 27 15.38 10.03 0.27
CA HIS A 27 15.20 8.67 -0.26
C HIS A 27 15.69 7.67 0.78
N PHE A 28 14.76 6.94 1.38
CA PHE A 28 15.04 5.89 2.35
C PHE A 28 15.16 4.55 1.65
N VAL A 29 16.10 3.73 2.12
CA VAL A 29 16.27 2.34 1.69
C VAL A 29 16.45 1.47 2.93
N THR A 30 15.60 0.46 3.09
CA THR A 30 15.68 -0.48 4.22
C THR A 30 16.70 -1.59 3.95
N TYR A 31 17.15 -2.21 5.03
CA TYR A 31 17.95 -3.44 5.03
C TYR A 31 17.40 -4.34 6.13
N GLY A 32 17.00 -5.55 5.77
CA GLY A 32 16.57 -6.59 6.72
C GLY A 32 15.37 -7.40 6.25
N PHE A 33 14.67 -6.99 5.20
CA PHE A 33 13.67 -7.88 4.56
C PHE A 33 14.35 -8.94 3.69
N SER A 34 15.52 -8.62 3.14
CA SER A 34 16.40 -9.54 2.42
C SER A 34 17.43 -10.19 3.36
N GLU A 35 18.06 -11.27 2.90
CA GLU A 35 19.14 -11.94 3.63
C GLU A 35 20.47 -11.25 3.36
N LEU A 36 20.91 -10.42 4.29
CA LEU A 36 22.11 -9.58 4.13
C LEU A 36 23.44 -10.34 4.27
N TYR A 37 23.43 -11.47 4.97
CA TYR A 37 24.63 -12.24 5.29
C TYR A 37 24.60 -13.59 4.58
N ASP A 38 24.08 -14.62 5.24
CA ASP A 38 23.95 -15.96 4.70
C ASP A 38 22.52 -16.25 4.21
N LYS A 39 22.39 -17.20 3.30
CA LYS A 39 21.10 -17.76 2.89
C LYS A 39 20.52 -18.60 4.03
N GLU A 40 19.36 -18.18 4.57
CA GLU A 40 18.68 -18.87 5.67
C GLU A 40 17.36 -19.54 5.24
N SER A 41 16.70 -18.98 4.24
CA SER A 41 15.43 -19.46 3.68
C SER A 41 15.65 -20.58 2.68
N ASP A 42 14.69 -21.51 2.61
CA ASP A 42 14.73 -22.63 1.66
C ASP A 42 14.48 -22.18 0.21
N ASN A 43 13.92 -20.98 0.00
CA ASN A 43 13.67 -20.43 -1.33
C ASN A 43 14.97 -19.89 -1.92
N THR A 44 15.59 -20.62 -2.85
CA THR A 44 16.84 -20.20 -3.49
C THR A 44 16.66 -19.08 -4.52
N GLU A 45 15.43 -18.78 -4.96
CA GLU A 45 15.17 -17.75 -5.98
C GLU A 45 15.15 -16.35 -5.38
N ASP A 46 14.52 -16.16 -4.22
CA ASP A 46 14.37 -14.86 -3.57
C ASP A 46 15.25 -14.77 -2.32
N SER A 47 15.88 -13.62 -2.08
CA SER A 47 16.62 -13.38 -0.84
C SER A 47 15.66 -12.93 0.27
N GLY A 48 15.55 -13.74 1.33
CA GLY A 48 14.62 -13.50 2.45
C GLY A 48 13.17 -13.37 1.97
N TYR A 49 12.54 -12.24 2.26
CA TYR A 49 11.20 -11.90 1.77
C TYR A 49 11.19 -11.46 0.29
N GLY A 50 12.35 -11.36 -0.37
CA GLY A 50 12.49 -11.05 -1.79
C GLY A 50 12.35 -9.58 -2.15
N PHE A 51 12.34 -8.67 -1.16
CA PHE A 51 12.26 -7.23 -1.39
C PHE A 51 12.99 -6.43 -0.30
N GLU A 52 13.24 -5.16 -0.58
CA GLU A 52 13.48 -4.11 0.41
C GLU A 52 12.50 -2.95 0.17
N LEU A 53 12.14 -2.22 1.21
CA LEU A 53 11.32 -1.01 1.07
C LEU A 53 12.21 0.18 0.72
N THR A 54 11.66 1.03 -0.14
CA THR A 54 12.12 2.40 -0.31
C THR A 54 11.00 3.37 0.05
N PHE A 55 11.37 4.59 0.41
CA PHE A 55 10.40 5.65 0.68
C PHE A 55 10.97 6.98 0.24
N ARG A 56 10.15 7.81 -0.40
CA ARG A 56 10.54 9.17 -0.79
C ARG A 56 9.66 10.16 -0.07
N LEU A 57 10.28 11.07 0.68
CA LEU A 57 9.58 12.07 1.48
C LEU A 57 10.13 13.45 1.17
N THR A 58 9.28 14.41 0.82
CA THR A 58 9.69 15.81 0.62
C THR A 58 10.53 16.31 1.79
N ARG A 59 11.59 17.04 1.48
CA ARG A 59 12.57 17.56 2.44
C ARG A 59 12.69 19.06 2.27
N LYS A 60 12.86 19.81 3.37
CA LYS A 60 13.25 21.24 3.28
C LYS A 60 14.74 21.37 3.01
N GLU A 61 15.18 22.39 2.28
CA GLU A 61 16.61 22.50 1.90
C GLU A 61 17.55 22.50 3.11
N GLU A 62 17.14 23.11 4.22
CA GLU A 62 17.89 23.23 5.47
C GLU A 62 17.84 21.98 6.36
N GLU A 63 17.07 20.96 5.96
CA GLU A 63 16.90 19.75 6.74
C GLU A 63 18.12 18.84 6.60
N GLU A 64 18.90 18.73 7.67
CA GLU A 64 20.16 17.99 7.68
C GLU A 64 20.03 16.50 8.00
N GLU A 65 18.99 16.13 8.73
CA GLU A 65 18.72 14.78 9.21
C GLU A 65 17.31 14.33 8.82
N PRO A 66 17.08 13.05 8.51
CA PRO A 66 15.75 12.56 8.17
C PRO A 66 14.80 12.62 9.39
N PRO A 67 13.49 12.81 9.16
CA PRO A 67 12.54 12.89 10.24
C PRO A 67 12.34 11.52 10.90
N ALA A 68 12.48 11.47 12.22
CA ALA A 68 12.42 10.24 13.00
C ALA A 68 11.10 9.45 12.82
N TRP A 69 9.98 10.13 12.55
CA TRP A 69 8.69 9.47 12.32
C TRP A 69 8.72 8.57 11.07
N ALA A 70 9.46 8.96 10.02
CA ALA A 70 9.55 8.18 8.79
C ALA A 70 10.35 6.89 9.02
N LEU A 71 11.43 6.97 9.81
CA LEU A 71 12.20 5.80 10.25
C LEU A 71 11.33 4.85 11.08
N ASN A 72 10.55 5.38 12.02
CA ASN A 72 9.62 4.61 12.84
C ASN A 72 8.52 3.95 11.99
N LEU A 73 8.01 4.65 10.97
CA LEU A 73 7.03 4.10 10.05
C LEU A 73 7.59 2.89 9.28
N LEU A 74 8.81 2.99 8.75
CA LEU A 74 9.48 1.89 8.06
C LEU A 74 9.73 0.69 9.00
N GLN A 75 10.15 0.94 10.24
CA GLN A 75 10.28 -0.13 11.24
C GLN A 75 8.94 -0.80 11.57
N ASN A 76 7.84 -0.04 11.64
CA ASN A 76 6.50 -0.60 11.81
C ASN A 76 6.10 -1.50 10.63
N MET A 77 6.47 -1.14 9.39
CA MET A 77 6.27 -2.01 8.23
C MET A 77 7.08 -3.30 8.34
N GLY A 78 8.34 -3.20 8.81
CA GLY A 78 9.15 -4.36 9.19
C GLY A 78 8.41 -5.28 10.16
N ARG A 79 7.95 -4.73 11.30
CA ARG A 79 7.24 -5.53 12.31
C ARG A 79 5.97 -6.18 11.75
N TYR A 80 5.23 -5.48 10.89
CA TYR A 80 4.03 -6.03 10.26
C TYR A 80 4.35 -7.29 9.44
N VAL A 81 5.33 -7.23 8.54
CA VAL A 81 5.69 -8.35 7.65
C VAL A 81 6.25 -9.51 8.46
N PHE A 82 7.16 -9.25 9.39
CA PHE A 82 7.79 -10.29 10.22
C PHE A 82 6.78 -11.00 11.14
N ASN A 83 5.80 -10.28 11.68
CA ASN A 83 4.79 -10.86 12.56
C ASN A 83 3.67 -11.59 11.81
N SER A 84 3.29 -11.10 10.62
CA SER A 84 2.14 -11.65 9.87
C SER A 84 2.53 -12.63 8.77
N GLY A 85 3.76 -12.56 8.26
CA GLY A 85 4.20 -13.25 7.05
C GLY A 85 3.63 -12.66 5.76
N ASN A 86 2.86 -11.58 5.82
CA ASN A 86 2.26 -10.96 4.64
C ASN A 86 3.29 -10.07 3.93
N VAL A 87 3.76 -10.54 2.78
CA VAL A 87 4.74 -9.86 1.93
C VAL A 87 4.03 -8.87 1.01
N PHE A 88 4.56 -7.63 0.93
CA PHE A 88 4.08 -6.61 0.02
C PHE A 88 4.51 -6.89 -1.44
N ARG A 89 3.68 -6.46 -2.38
CA ARG A 89 3.95 -6.48 -3.83
C ARG A 89 3.59 -5.14 -4.46
N ALA A 90 4.15 -4.86 -5.63
CA ALA A 90 3.72 -3.71 -6.43
C ALA A 90 2.21 -3.81 -6.75
N GLY A 91 1.48 -2.74 -6.43
CA GLY A 91 0.03 -2.67 -6.54
C GLY A 91 -0.70 -2.92 -5.22
N ASP A 92 -0.01 -3.35 -4.16
CA ASP A 92 -0.63 -3.48 -2.83
C ASP A 92 -0.90 -2.10 -2.21
N TYR A 93 -1.78 -2.11 -1.22
CA TYR A 93 -2.13 -0.95 -0.40
C TYR A 93 -2.35 -1.37 1.06
N LEU A 94 -2.26 -0.41 1.97
CA LEU A 94 -2.47 -0.60 3.40
C LEU A 94 -3.23 0.61 3.98
N ASP A 95 -4.38 0.37 4.62
CA ASP A 95 -5.04 1.40 5.44
C ASP A 95 -4.25 1.58 6.73
N ALA A 96 -3.73 2.79 6.98
CA ALA A 96 -2.95 3.07 8.18
C ALA A 96 -3.83 3.29 9.42
N ASN A 97 -5.17 3.29 9.27
CA ASN A 97 -6.15 3.54 10.33
C ASN A 97 -5.94 4.88 11.06
N GLY A 98 -5.37 5.85 10.36
CA GLY A 98 -4.99 7.16 10.88
C GLY A 98 -3.98 7.84 9.96
N PRO A 99 -3.55 9.08 10.28
CA PRO A 99 -2.53 9.76 9.48
C PRO A 99 -1.20 9.01 9.55
N ILE A 100 -0.49 8.92 8.42
CA ILE A 100 0.84 8.26 8.34
C ILE A 100 1.91 8.98 9.17
N CYS A 101 1.71 10.27 9.43
CA CYS A 101 2.49 11.08 10.36
C CYS A 101 1.55 11.60 11.45
N LEU A 102 1.66 11.03 12.65
CA LEU A 102 0.86 11.42 13.81
C LEU A 102 1.10 12.90 14.15
N GLU A 103 0.07 13.55 14.69
CA GLU A 103 0.11 14.96 15.10
C GLU A 103 0.39 15.96 13.96
N SER A 104 0.29 15.50 12.71
CA SER A 104 0.26 16.36 11.53
C SER A 104 -1.16 16.49 10.97
N ASP A 105 -1.46 17.60 10.30
CA ASP A 105 -2.73 17.82 9.60
C ASP A 105 -2.78 17.13 8.22
N THR A 106 -1.96 16.10 8.01
CA THR A 106 -1.87 15.41 6.72
C THR A 106 -3.17 14.69 6.36
N GLN A 107 -3.55 14.75 5.09
CA GLN A 107 -4.66 13.96 4.54
C GLN A 107 -4.23 12.52 4.18
N LEU A 108 -2.94 12.20 4.31
CA LEU A 108 -2.39 10.90 3.97
C LEU A 108 -2.65 9.91 5.09
N THR A 109 -3.60 9.00 4.87
CA THR A 109 -4.09 8.05 5.89
C THR A 109 -3.94 6.59 5.48
N ALA A 110 -3.29 6.34 4.35
CA ALA A 110 -3.04 5.02 3.83
C ALA A 110 -1.70 5.00 3.06
N LEU A 111 -1.26 3.80 2.71
CA LEU A 111 -0.03 3.54 1.97
C LEU A 111 -0.33 2.73 0.72
N SER A 112 0.46 2.93 -0.33
CA SER A 112 0.50 2.07 -1.51
C SER A 112 1.93 1.70 -1.87
N PHE A 113 2.11 0.61 -2.60
CA PHE A 113 3.43 0.07 -2.94
C PHE A 113 3.57 -0.08 -4.46
N VAL A 114 4.72 0.35 -4.99
CA VAL A 114 5.09 0.19 -6.41
C VAL A 114 6.55 -0.25 -6.51
N ASN A 115 6.99 -0.70 -7.68
CA ASN A 115 8.42 -0.84 -7.92
C ASN A 115 9.09 0.55 -7.84
N ASP A 116 10.23 0.64 -7.17
CA ASP A 116 11.01 1.89 -7.12
C ASP A 116 11.36 2.34 -8.55
N PRO A 117 11.12 3.62 -8.91
CA PRO A 117 11.35 4.11 -10.27
C PRO A 117 12.83 4.21 -10.64
N GLU A 118 13.75 4.20 -9.67
CA GLU A 118 15.19 4.31 -9.90
C GLU A 118 15.95 3.03 -9.56
N LEU A 119 15.52 2.30 -8.52
CA LEU A 119 16.20 1.08 -8.10
C LEU A 119 15.59 -0.15 -8.77
N ALA A 120 16.31 -0.68 -9.76
CA ALA A 120 15.98 -1.97 -10.35
C ALA A 120 16.23 -3.12 -9.37
N ALA A 121 15.52 -4.23 -9.56
CA ALA A 121 15.82 -5.46 -8.83
C ALA A 121 17.25 -5.93 -9.11
N ILE A 122 17.86 -6.52 -8.10
CA ILE A 122 19.24 -7.00 -8.14
C ILE A 122 19.29 -8.49 -7.82
N ASP A 123 20.25 -9.18 -8.43
CA ASP A 123 20.61 -10.54 -8.08
C ASP A 123 21.73 -10.49 -7.03
N THR A 124 21.55 -11.22 -5.93
CA THR A 124 22.55 -11.36 -4.87
C THR A 124 22.97 -12.82 -4.76
N PRO A 125 24.06 -13.15 -4.06
CA PRO A 125 24.39 -14.53 -3.74
C PRO A 125 23.28 -15.29 -2.99
N ASN A 126 22.40 -14.57 -2.28
CA ASN A 126 21.32 -15.15 -1.47
C ASN A 126 19.97 -15.17 -2.20
N GLY A 127 19.93 -14.80 -3.49
CA GLY A 127 18.72 -14.72 -4.30
C GLY A 127 18.38 -13.29 -4.73
N ARG A 128 17.26 -13.15 -5.43
CA ARG A 128 16.81 -11.89 -6.01
C ARG A 128 16.19 -10.97 -4.95
N VAL A 129 16.46 -9.67 -5.07
CA VAL A 129 15.87 -8.61 -4.24
C VAL A 129 15.25 -7.56 -5.15
N GLN A 130 13.97 -7.25 -4.96
CA GLN A 130 13.31 -6.10 -5.61
C GLN A 130 13.19 -4.91 -4.65
N PHE A 131 13.07 -3.69 -5.18
CA PHE A 131 12.85 -2.50 -4.37
C PHE A 131 11.41 -2.03 -4.53
N LEU A 132 10.66 -2.01 -3.43
CA LEU A 132 9.28 -1.56 -3.40
C LEU A 132 9.19 -0.19 -2.75
N GLN A 133 8.84 0.83 -3.52
CA GLN A 133 8.60 2.15 -3.01
C GLN A 133 7.24 2.23 -2.33
N MET A 134 7.26 2.55 -1.05
CA MET A 134 6.11 2.95 -0.25
C MET A 134 5.71 4.39 -0.60
N ILE A 135 4.41 4.66 -0.66
CA ILE A 135 3.85 5.96 -1.02
C ILE A 135 2.71 6.29 -0.06
N GLY A 136 2.73 7.49 0.54
CA GLY A 136 1.60 8.00 1.31
C GLY A 136 0.44 8.43 0.42
N ILE A 137 -0.77 7.93 0.71
CA ILE A 137 -2.00 8.18 -0.06
C ILE A 137 -3.16 8.61 0.83
N THR A 138 -4.09 9.37 0.26
CA THR A 138 -5.32 9.79 0.94
C THR A 138 -6.36 8.66 0.98
N GLY A 139 -7.37 8.79 1.84
CA GLY A 139 -8.44 7.79 1.95
C GLY A 139 -9.26 7.62 0.67
N ASP A 140 -9.55 8.71 -0.05
CA ASP A 140 -10.29 8.66 -1.32
C ASP A 140 -9.46 8.09 -2.47
N GLU A 141 -8.14 8.32 -2.47
CA GLU A 141 -7.23 7.62 -3.38
C GLU A 141 -7.25 6.11 -3.12
N LEU A 142 -7.18 5.67 -1.86
CA LEU A 142 -7.32 4.26 -1.48
C LEU A 142 -8.64 3.66 -2.00
N GLU A 143 -9.77 4.37 -1.84
CA GLU A 143 -11.05 3.92 -2.38
C GLU A 143 -11.05 3.79 -3.91
N ALA A 144 -10.43 4.73 -4.62
CA ALA A 144 -10.25 4.65 -6.07
C ALA A 144 -9.39 3.44 -6.46
N MET A 145 -8.31 3.17 -5.75
CA MET A 145 -7.45 2.01 -5.99
C MET A 145 -8.22 0.70 -5.79
N GLN A 146 -9.02 0.61 -4.73
CA GLN A 146 -9.88 -0.54 -4.46
C GLN A 146 -10.93 -0.74 -5.55
N THR A 147 -11.53 0.34 -6.06
CA THR A 147 -12.62 0.25 -7.04
C THR A 147 -12.15 0.19 -8.50
N TRP A 148 -10.87 0.49 -8.77
CA TRP A 148 -10.21 0.35 -10.07
C TRP A 148 -9.00 -0.58 -9.98
N ASN A 149 -7.80 -0.02 -9.90
CA ASN A 149 -6.55 -0.71 -9.63
C ASN A 149 -5.49 0.31 -9.15
N THR A 150 -4.62 -0.12 -8.24
CA THR A 150 -3.59 0.73 -7.62
C THR A 150 -2.65 1.39 -8.64
N LEU A 151 -2.10 0.60 -9.56
CA LEU A 151 -1.11 1.07 -10.52
C LEU A 151 -1.72 2.08 -11.51
N GLY A 152 -2.98 1.92 -11.89
CA GLY A 152 -3.74 2.83 -12.73
C GLY A 152 -3.93 4.20 -12.06
N VAL A 153 -4.34 4.21 -10.80
CA VAL A 153 -4.49 5.45 -10.03
C VAL A 153 -3.14 6.19 -9.94
N LEU A 154 -2.08 5.48 -9.55
CA LEU A 154 -0.76 6.07 -9.39
C LEU A 154 -0.18 6.57 -10.72
N SER A 155 -0.26 5.79 -11.79
CA SER A 155 0.22 6.18 -13.12
C SER A 155 -0.50 7.41 -13.67
N THR A 156 -1.82 7.53 -13.42
CA THR A 156 -2.60 8.72 -13.79
C THR A 156 -2.12 9.98 -13.06
N GLY A 157 -1.74 9.83 -11.79
CA GLY A 157 -1.24 10.91 -10.94
C GLY A 157 0.24 11.25 -11.13
N LEU A 158 1.00 10.45 -11.87
CA LEU A 158 2.48 10.53 -11.91
C LEU A 158 3.02 11.92 -12.31
N GLN A 159 2.35 12.63 -13.22
CA GLN A 159 2.75 13.98 -13.62
C GLN A 159 2.65 15.02 -12.48
N TYR A 160 1.81 14.76 -11.49
CA TYR A 160 1.57 15.64 -10.33
C TYR A 160 2.30 15.15 -9.08
N MET A 161 2.74 13.90 -9.06
CA MET A 161 3.51 13.28 -7.98
C MET A 161 4.71 12.54 -8.58
N PRO A 162 5.68 13.28 -9.15
CA PRO A 162 6.80 12.70 -9.87
C PRO A 162 7.64 11.85 -8.91
N TYR A 163 8.11 10.70 -9.40
CA TYR A 163 8.84 9.70 -8.60
C TYR A 163 8.05 9.20 -7.39
N TYR A 164 6.74 9.43 -7.35
CA TYR A 164 5.87 9.11 -6.21
C TYR A 164 6.41 9.63 -4.86
N ILE A 165 7.04 10.82 -4.87
CA ILE A 165 7.50 11.47 -3.64
C ILE A 165 6.28 11.80 -2.78
N THR A 166 6.30 11.34 -1.53
CA THR A 166 5.28 11.63 -0.55
C THR A 166 5.49 13.03 0.02
N ASP A 167 4.44 13.84 -0.05
CA ASP A 167 4.37 15.19 0.51
C ASP A 167 3.23 15.21 1.54
N LEU A 168 3.53 15.48 2.81
CA LEU A 168 2.53 15.49 3.88
C LEU A 168 1.48 16.59 3.71
N GLU A 169 1.81 17.67 2.99
CA GLU A 169 0.93 18.82 2.77
C GLU A 169 0.01 18.64 1.56
N ARG A 170 0.24 17.61 0.73
CA ARG A 170 -0.56 17.41 -0.48
C ARG A 170 -2.00 17.05 -0.16
N ALA A 171 -2.91 17.54 -1.00
CA ALA A 171 -4.27 17.03 -1.07
C ALA A 171 -4.36 15.78 -1.96
N SER A 172 -5.53 15.17 -1.99
CA SER A 172 -5.84 14.06 -2.90
C SER A 172 -5.62 14.44 -4.37
N LEU A 173 -4.97 13.54 -5.11
CA LEU A 173 -4.81 13.58 -6.55
C LEU A 173 -6.17 13.59 -7.27
N LEU A 174 -7.21 13.04 -6.66
CA LEU A 174 -8.56 13.03 -7.23
C LEU A 174 -9.23 14.42 -7.23
N ARG A 175 -8.64 15.42 -6.56
CA ARG A 175 -9.06 16.82 -6.70
C ARG A 175 -8.62 17.44 -8.03
N ILE A 176 -7.69 16.80 -8.74
CA ILE A 176 -7.23 17.24 -10.04
C ILE A 176 -8.17 16.64 -11.09
N SER A 177 -8.90 17.50 -11.82
CA SER A 177 -9.93 17.06 -12.78
C SER A 177 -9.40 16.04 -13.79
N ALA A 178 -8.21 16.26 -14.35
CA ALA A 178 -7.58 15.35 -15.30
C ALA A 178 -7.33 13.95 -14.70
N VAL A 179 -6.95 13.87 -13.42
CA VAL A 179 -6.73 12.60 -12.72
C VAL A 179 -8.06 11.91 -12.43
N SER A 180 -9.02 12.66 -11.89
CA SER A 180 -10.35 12.13 -11.57
C SER A 180 -11.07 11.57 -12.81
N GLU A 181 -11.03 12.28 -13.93
CA GLU A 181 -11.63 11.85 -15.21
C GLU A 181 -10.95 10.60 -15.77
N ALA A 182 -9.62 10.52 -15.69
CA ALA A 182 -8.87 9.36 -16.15
C ALA A 182 -9.13 8.12 -15.27
N VAL A 183 -9.19 8.28 -13.95
CA VAL A 183 -9.60 7.23 -13.02
C VAL A 183 -11.01 6.74 -13.32
N HIS A 184 -11.97 7.66 -13.51
CA HIS A 184 -13.35 7.31 -13.84
C HIS A 184 -13.45 6.57 -15.18
N THR A 185 -12.68 7.01 -16.18
CA THR A 185 -12.60 6.34 -17.48
C THR A 185 -12.04 4.92 -17.35
N GLY A 186 -10.91 4.78 -16.64
CA GLY A 186 -10.26 3.49 -16.39
C GLY A 186 -11.18 2.50 -15.65
N MET A 187 -11.91 2.97 -14.65
CA MET A 187 -12.94 2.18 -13.95
C MET A 187 -14.00 1.62 -14.92
N GLY A 188 -14.47 2.45 -15.86
CA GLY A 188 -15.47 2.05 -16.85
C GLY A 188 -14.94 0.98 -17.81
N THR A 189 -13.77 1.22 -18.39
CA THR A 189 -13.18 0.37 -19.44
C THR A 189 -12.62 -0.94 -18.88
N GLU A 190 -11.79 -0.87 -17.85
CA GLU A 190 -11.03 -2.01 -17.31
C GLU A 190 -11.80 -2.73 -16.19
N GLY A 191 -12.58 -2.01 -15.39
CA GLY A 191 -13.25 -2.56 -14.21
C GLY A 191 -12.31 -2.71 -13.01
N SER A 192 -12.83 -3.22 -11.90
CA SER A 192 -12.04 -3.39 -10.67
C SER A 192 -11.15 -4.63 -10.74
N ASN A 193 -9.85 -4.49 -10.47
CA ASN A 193 -8.90 -5.59 -10.29
C ASN A 193 -8.95 -6.22 -8.88
N THR A 194 -9.65 -5.59 -7.93
CA THR A 194 -9.78 -6.07 -6.55
C THR A 194 -10.67 -7.32 -6.50
N GLY A 195 -10.03 -8.49 -6.50
CA GLY A 195 -10.69 -9.81 -6.40
C GLY A 195 -11.11 -10.21 -4.99
N PHE A 196 -10.47 -9.61 -3.98
CA PHE A 196 -10.67 -9.90 -2.56
C PHE A 196 -10.82 -8.62 -1.75
N LEU A 197 -11.87 -8.52 -0.93
CA LEU A 197 -12.00 -7.46 0.06
C LEU A 197 -11.87 -8.06 1.45
N PHE A 198 -10.89 -7.60 2.22
CA PHE A 198 -10.79 -7.93 3.64
C PHE A 198 -11.85 -7.12 4.38
N VAL A 199 -12.84 -7.79 4.95
CA VAL A 199 -13.95 -7.15 5.68
C VAL A 199 -13.87 -7.56 7.13
N SER A 200 -13.37 -6.68 8.01
CA SER A 200 -13.21 -6.97 9.43
C SER A 200 -14.52 -7.30 10.16
N HIS A 201 -15.67 -6.92 9.59
CA HIS A 201 -17.01 -7.19 10.11
C HIS A 201 -17.91 -7.71 8.99
N LEU A 202 -17.79 -9.01 8.68
CA LEU A 202 -18.65 -9.70 7.75
C LEU A 202 -19.54 -10.68 8.52
N ALA A 203 -20.85 -10.46 8.49
CA ALA A 203 -21.80 -11.43 9.01
C ALA A 203 -22.85 -11.78 7.95
N TRP A 204 -23.10 -13.07 7.77
CA TRP A 204 -24.12 -13.59 6.87
C TRP A 204 -25.27 -14.17 7.69
N GLU A 205 -26.46 -13.64 7.49
CA GLU A 205 -27.71 -14.19 8.04
C GLU A 205 -28.48 -14.86 6.91
N PRO A 206 -28.52 -16.20 6.84
CA PRO A 206 -29.25 -16.90 5.80
C PRO A 206 -30.75 -16.66 5.93
N GLY A 207 -31.40 -16.38 4.79
CA GLY A 207 -32.84 -16.19 4.72
C GLY A 207 -33.60 -17.46 5.11
N LYS A 208 -34.69 -17.31 5.86
CA LYS A 208 -35.57 -18.41 6.26
C LYS A 208 -36.82 -18.43 5.38
N LYS A 209 -37.15 -19.60 4.83
CA LYS A 209 -38.44 -19.88 4.18
C LYS A 209 -39.39 -20.46 5.22
N GLY A 210 -40.32 -19.64 5.70
CA GLY A 210 -41.49 -20.06 6.45
C GLY A 210 -42.67 -20.34 5.52
N TRP A 211 -43.72 -20.97 6.06
CA TRP A 211 -44.93 -21.32 5.31
C TRP A 211 -45.74 -20.09 4.85
N LEU A 212 -45.56 -18.94 5.53
CA LEU A 212 -46.25 -17.66 5.25
C LEU A 212 -45.31 -16.47 5.01
N SER A 213 -43.99 -16.64 5.18
CA SER A 213 -43.03 -15.55 4.97
C SER A 213 -41.69 -16.05 4.46
N LYS A 214 -41.08 -15.29 3.57
CA LYS A 214 -39.71 -15.50 3.10
C LYS A 214 -38.88 -14.33 3.60
N THR A 215 -37.94 -14.61 4.50
CA THR A 215 -36.92 -13.62 4.86
C THR A 215 -35.77 -13.75 3.86
N PRO A 216 -35.30 -12.65 3.25
CA PRO A 216 -34.13 -12.68 2.37
C PRO A 216 -32.86 -12.94 3.19
N SER A 217 -31.83 -13.47 2.55
CA SER A 217 -30.52 -13.52 3.17
C SER A 217 -29.96 -12.10 3.32
N THR A 218 -29.34 -11.82 4.46
CA THR A 218 -28.79 -10.50 4.79
C THR A 218 -27.29 -10.61 4.98
N LEU A 219 -26.53 -9.80 4.23
CA LEU A 219 -25.10 -9.61 4.44
C LEU A 219 -24.91 -8.32 5.23
N LYS A 220 -24.32 -8.42 6.42
CA LYS A 220 -23.96 -7.29 7.28
C LYS A 220 -22.48 -6.97 7.07
N LEU A 221 -22.21 -5.70 6.82
CA LEU A 221 -20.89 -5.16 6.49
C LEU A 221 -20.65 -3.92 7.37
N GLY A 222 -19.42 -3.68 7.79
CA GLY A 222 -19.05 -2.39 8.39
C GLY A 222 -19.35 -1.23 7.43
N ALA A 223 -19.85 -0.11 7.94
CA ALA A 223 -20.37 1.00 7.12
C ALA A 223 -19.38 1.50 6.05
N LYS A 224 -18.09 1.65 6.40
CA LYS A 224 -17.00 2.03 5.47
C LYS A 224 -16.87 1.05 4.31
N HIS A 225 -17.03 -0.25 4.56
CA HIS A 225 -16.88 -1.32 3.56
C HIS A 225 -18.16 -1.54 2.72
N ALA A 226 -19.34 -1.21 3.26
CA ALA A 226 -20.61 -1.37 2.55
C ALA A 226 -20.67 -0.50 1.28
N GLU A 227 -20.14 0.72 1.34
CA GLU A 227 -20.11 1.63 0.19
C GLU A 227 -19.15 1.11 -0.90
N ILE A 228 -17.96 0.67 -0.49
CA ILE A 228 -16.94 0.10 -1.40
C ILE A 228 -17.47 -1.18 -2.08
N ILE A 229 -18.11 -2.08 -1.32
CA ILE A 229 -18.72 -3.30 -1.87
C ILE A 229 -19.84 -2.95 -2.85
N GLY A 230 -20.66 -1.93 -2.58
CA GLY A 230 -21.67 -1.46 -3.52
C GLY A 230 -21.09 -0.93 -4.85
N LYS A 231 -19.91 -0.29 -4.82
CA LYS A 231 -19.18 0.14 -6.03
C LYS A 231 -18.58 -1.07 -6.77
N LEU A 232 -17.95 -2.00 -6.05
CA LEU A 232 -17.33 -3.21 -6.61
C LEU A 232 -18.32 -4.18 -7.24
N LEU A 233 -19.47 -4.41 -6.60
CA LEU A 233 -20.52 -5.28 -7.15
C LEU A 233 -21.01 -4.77 -8.50
N ARG A 234 -21.17 -3.45 -8.65
CA ARG A 234 -21.53 -2.84 -9.94
C ARG A 234 -20.47 -3.07 -11.02
N GLY A 235 -19.18 -2.92 -10.70
CA GLY A 235 -18.10 -3.13 -11.66
C GLY A 235 -17.85 -4.60 -12.03
N ARG A 236 -17.94 -5.53 -11.06
CA ARG A 236 -17.58 -6.94 -11.25
C ARG A 236 -18.74 -7.80 -11.75
N ILE A 237 -19.95 -7.65 -11.19
CA ILE A 237 -21.12 -8.45 -11.61
C ILE A 237 -21.49 -8.13 -13.06
N MET A 238 -21.44 -6.87 -13.47
CA MET A 238 -21.73 -6.50 -14.87
C MET A 238 -20.72 -7.08 -15.86
N LYS A 239 -19.52 -7.44 -15.42
CA LYS A 239 -18.46 -8.06 -16.24
C LYS A 239 -18.31 -9.57 -16.01
N GLY A 240 -19.22 -10.20 -15.24
CA GLY A 240 -19.21 -11.64 -14.95
C GLY A 240 -18.10 -12.11 -14.00
N ASN A 241 -17.40 -11.20 -13.32
CA ASN A 241 -16.30 -11.51 -12.42
C ASN A 241 -16.80 -11.75 -10.99
N LYS A 242 -16.29 -12.80 -10.34
CA LYS A 242 -16.62 -13.10 -8.92
C LYS A 242 -15.95 -12.09 -7.99
N LEU A 243 -16.64 -11.69 -6.91
CA LEU A 243 -16.04 -10.97 -5.78
C LEU A 243 -16.03 -11.92 -4.59
N SER A 244 -14.86 -12.14 -4.01
CA SER A 244 -14.70 -12.92 -2.79
C SER A 244 -14.43 -11.96 -1.63
N THR A 245 -15.09 -12.16 -0.50
CA THR A 245 -14.78 -11.44 0.74
C THR A 245 -14.09 -12.43 1.68
N ILE A 246 -12.97 -12.03 2.28
CA ILE A 246 -12.24 -12.83 3.28
C ILE A 246 -12.36 -12.15 4.64
#